data_AF-B6FW10-F1
#
_entry.id   AF-B6FW10-F1
#
_cell.length_a   1.000
_cell.length_b   1.000
_cell.length_c   1.000
_cell.angle_alpha   90.00
_cell.angle_beta   90.00
_cell.angle_gamma   90.00
#
_symmetry.space_group_name_H-M   'P 1'
#
loop_
_entity.id
_entity.type
_entity.pdbx_description
1 polymer ?
#
loop_
_entity_poly.entity_id
_entity_poly.type
_entity_poly.pdbx_seq_one_letter_code
_entity_poly.pdbx_strand_id
1 'polypeptide(L)'
;MDGIKFKKEILNQIRRYLKGEITKEEYYDIAEPFYSEYADCCNDEIFKNKFFETVVNACIYYIDEPGLTPEIKEKEFYKELNYAYKELEKLK
;
A
#
# COMPACT_ATOMS: atom_id res chain seq x y z
N MET A 1 12.76 -10.81 8.64
CA MET A 1 12.56 -10.09 7.36
C MET A 1 13.84 -9.35 7.00
N ASP A 2 14.11 -9.05 5.73
CA ASP A 2 15.15 -8.09 5.33
C ASP A 2 14.54 -7.01 4.43
N GLY A 3 15.20 -5.86 4.24
CA GLY A 3 14.66 -4.73 3.49
C GLY A 3 14.28 -5.06 2.04
N ILE A 4 15.01 -5.97 1.37
CA ILE A 4 14.71 -6.38 0.00
C ILE A 4 13.41 -7.21 -0.03
N LYS A 5 13.25 -8.14 0.91
CA LYS A 5 12.03 -8.93 1.06
C LYS A 5 10.84 -8.07 1.45
N PHE A 6 11.03 -7.09 2.33
CA PHE A 6 10.00 -6.11 2.70
C PHE A 6 9.47 -5.38 1.46
N LYS A 7 10.36 -4.76 0.66
CA LYS A 7 9.98 -4.04 -0.57
C LYS A 7 9.23 -4.95 -1.55
N LYS A 8 9.71 -6.18 -1.75
CA LYS A 8 9.09 -7.16 -2.65
C LYS A 8 7.68 -7.54 -2.20
N GLU A 9 7.48 -7.71 -0.90
CA GLU A 9 6.18 -8.10 -0.35
C GLU A 9 5.17 -6.96 -0.44
N ILE A 10 5.57 -5.72 -0.11
CA ILE A 10 4.72 -4.53 -0.32
C ILE A 10 4.28 -4.40 -1.79
N LEU A 11 5.23 -4.50 -2.73
CA LEU A 11 4.91 -4.44 -4.16
C LEU A 11 3.98 -5.58 -4.59
N ASN A 12 4.15 -6.78 -4.02
CA ASN A 12 3.29 -7.91 -4.32
C ASN A 12 1.85 -7.69 -3.81
N GLN A 13 1.69 -7.21 -2.58
CA GLN A 13 0.39 -6.89 -1.99
C GLN A 13 -0.36 -5.84 -2.83
N ILE A 14 0.30 -4.73 -3.18
CA ILE A 14 -0.31 -3.68 -4.02
C ILE A 14 -0.70 -4.25 -5.38
N ARG A 15 0.16 -5.07 -6.00
CA ARG A 15 -0.11 -5.70 -7.30
C ARG A 15 -1.32 -6.64 -7.25
N ARG A 16 -1.48 -7.43 -6.17
CA ARG A 16 -2.64 -8.33 -6.00
C ARG A 16 -3.94 -7.53 -5.98
N TYR A 17 -3.97 -6.42 -5.24
CA TYR A 17 -5.11 -5.51 -5.24
C TYR A 17 -5.37 -4.91 -6.63
N LEU A 18 -4.34 -4.36 -7.30
CA LEU A 18 -4.49 -3.73 -8.62
C LEU A 18 -4.98 -4.70 -9.71
N LYS A 19 -4.77 -6.01 -9.53
CA LYS A 19 -5.28 -7.06 -10.43
C LYS A 19 -6.68 -7.53 -10.08
N GLY A 20 -7.28 -7.05 -8.99
CA GLY A 20 -8.55 -7.52 -8.46
C GLY A 20 -8.47 -8.91 -7.86
N GLU A 21 -7.28 -9.37 -7.46
CA GLU A 21 -7.11 -10.67 -6.77
C GLU A 21 -7.54 -10.59 -5.30
N ILE A 22 -7.54 -9.38 -4.72
CA ILE A 22 -8.01 -9.06 -3.37
C ILE A 22 -8.75 -7.72 -3.40
N THR A 23 -9.67 -7.49 -2.47
CA THR A 23 -10.33 -6.20 -2.28
C THR A 23 -9.42 -5.20 -1.57
N LYS A 24 -9.85 -3.92 -1.49
CA LYS A 24 -9.09 -2.91 -0.72
C LYS A 24 -9.09 -3.18 0.78
N GLU A 25 -10.17 -3.75 1.31
CA GLU A 25 -10.29 -4.14 2.71
C GLU A 25 -9.35 -5.32 3.01
N GLU A 26 -9.36 -6.36 2.17
CA GLU A 26 -8.40 -7.48 2.29
C GLU A 26 -6.95 -7.01 2.12
N TYR A 27 -6.69 -6.05 1.24
CA TYR A 27 -5.38 -5.43 1.12
C TYR A 27 -4.94 -4.80 2.44
N TYR A 28 -5.80 -4.03 3.10
CA TYR A 28 -5.50 -3.41 4.39
C TYR A 28 -5.25 -4.44 5.49
N ASP A 29 -6.13 -5.43 5.60
CA ASP A 29 -6.00 -6.52 6.59
C ASP A 29 -4.68 -7.29 6.46
N ILE A 30 -4.11 -7.35 5.26
CA ILE A 30 -2.80 -7.98 4.99
C ILE A 30 -1.65 -6.99 5.19
N ALA A 31 -1.79 -5.77 4.66
CA ALA A 31 -0.71 -4.80 4.58
C ALA A 31 -0.40 -4.17 5.94
N GLU A 32 -1.42 -3.79 6.72
CA GLU A 32 -1.26 -3.14 8.03
C GLU A 32 -0.36 -3.94 8.99
N PRO A 33 -0.68 -5.20 9.33
CA PRO A 33 0.15 -5.94 10.27
C PRO A 33 1.56 -6.17 9.69
N PHE A 34 1.66 -6.33 8.37
CA PHE A 34 2.94 -6.56 7.71
C PHE A 34 3.88 -5.36 7.83
N TYR A 35 3.43 -4.15 7.49
CA TYR A 35 4.29 -2.98 7.60
C TYR A 35 4.51 -2.54 9.04
N SER A 36 3.53 -2.73 9.93
CA SER A 36 3.67 -2.45 11.35
C SER A 36 4.74 -3.34 12.01
N GLU A 37 4.87 -4.60 11.58
CA GLU A 37 5.90 -5.51 12.12
C GLU A 37 7.26 -5.35 11.44
N TYR A 38 7.30 -5.08 10.13
CA TYR A 38 8.53 -5.23 9.34
C TYR A 38 9.09 -3.96 8.69
N ALA A 39 8.45 -2.79 8.81
CA ALA A 39 8.96 -1.57 8.18
C ALA A 39 10.37 -1.19 8.66
N ASP A 40 10.71 -1.46 9.92
CA ASP A 40 12.03 -1.19 10.50
C ASP A 40 13.15 -2.05 9.90
N CYS A 41 12.80 -3.16 9.24
CA CYS A 41 13.77 -3.98 8.51
C CYS A 41 14.21 -3.32 7.19
N CYS A 42 13.56 -2.24 6.74
CA CYS A 42 13.89 -1.51 5.53
C CYS A 42 14.74 -0.27 5.84
N ASN A 43 16.04 -0.33 5.51
CA ASN A 43 16.96 0.80 5.66
C ASN A 43 16.88 1.82 4.51
N ASP A 44 16.06 1.55 3.49
CA ASP A 44 15.83 2.50 2.39
C ASP A 44 14.77 3.52 2.79
N GLU A 45 15.22 4.65 3.30
CA GLU A 45 14.35 5.75 3.75
C GLU A 45 13.53 6.36 2.61
N ILE A 46 14.05 6.42 1.39
CA ILE A 46 13.32 6.99 0.24
C ILE A 46 12.12 6.10 -0.08
N PHE A 47 12.33 4.78 -0.14
CA PHE A 47 11.24 3.82 -0.33
C PHE A 47 10.22 3.91 0.80
N LYS A 48 10.67 3.90 2.07
CA LYS A 48 9.77 3.95 3.23
C LYS A 48 8.93 5.22 3.22
N ASN A 49 9.54 6.38 3.08
CA ASN A 49 8.82 7.65 3.10
C ASN A 49 7.78 7.69 1.98
N LYS A 50 8.15 7.28 0.76
CA LYS A 50 7.21 7.23 -0.36
C LYS A 50 6.05 6.27 -0.09
N PHE A 51 6.31 5.11 0.52
CA PHE A 51 5.29 4.14 0.90
C PHE A 51 4.32 4.71 1.94
N PHE A 52 4.82 5.30 3.04
CA PHE A 52 3.97 5.87 4.08
C PHE A 52 3.15 7.08 3.56
N GLU A 53 3.76 7.96 2.77
CA GLU A 53 3.08 9.15 2.23
C GLU A 53 1.96 8.83 1.23
N THR A 54 2.01 7.67 0.57
CA THR A 54 1.04 7.30 -0.47
C THR A 54 0.12 6.19 0.00
N VAL A 55 0.67 5.01 0.27
CA VAL A 55 -0.10 3.78 0.50
C VAL A 55 -0.80 3.81 1.85
N VAL A 56 -0.09 4.17 2.92
CA VAL A 56 -0.68 4.20 4.28
C VAL A 56 -1.74 5.29 4.38
N ASN A 57 -1.45 6.49 3.84
CA ASN A 57 -2.42 7.57 3.76
C ASN A 57 -3.68 7.18 2.95
N ALA A 58 -3.52 6.49 1.82
CA ALA A 58 -4.64 6.01 1.04
C ALA A 58 -5.51 4.99 1.81
N CYS A 59 -4.90 4.11 2.60
CA CYS A 59 -5.63 3.18 3.44
C CYS A 59 -6.50 3.92 4.46
N ILE A 60 -5.91 4.84 5.22
CA ILE A 60 -6.62 5.63 6.24
C ILE A 60 -7.81 6.38 5.61
N TYR A 61 -7.56 7.09 4.50
CA TYR A 61 -8.57 7.98 3.92
C TYR A 61 -9.70 7.22 3.19
N TYR A 62 -9.38 6.16 2.45
CA TYR A 62 -10.40 5.50 1.61
C TYR A 62 -11.03 4.27 2.28
N ILE A 63 -10.47 3.76 3.36
CA ILE A 63 -11.03 2.63 4.11
C ILE A 63 -11.69 3.16 5.38
N ASP A 64 -10.94 3.84 6.25
CA ASP A 64 -11.40 4.19 7.60
C ASP A 64 -12.28 5.46 7.63
N GLU A 65 -12.03 6.46 6.79
CA GLU A 65 -12.78 7.73 6.89
C GLU A 65 -14.21 7.66 6.32
N PRO A 66 -15.24 8.11 7.06
CA PRO A 66 -16.60 8.22 6.54
C PRO A 66 -16.76 9.45 5.63
N GLY A 67 -17.74 9.44 4.73
CA GLY A 67 -18.16 10.64 3.97
C GLY A 67 -18.12 10.51 2.44
N LEU A 68 -17.43 9.49 1.92
CA LEU A 68 -17.44 9.14 0.51
C LEU A 68 -18.27 7.87 0.25
N THR A 69 -18.87 7.78 -0.93
CA THR A 69 -19.54 6.54 -1.36
C THR A 69 -18.52 5.42 -1.59
N PRO A 70 -18.91 4.14 -1.44
CA PRO A 70 -18.01 3.01 -1.68
C PRO A 70 -17.36 3.04 -3.07
N GLU A 71 -18.10 3.46 -4.10
CA GLU A 71 -17.61 3.57 -5.48
C GLU A 71 -16.52 4.64 -5.64
N ILE A 72 -16.69 5.81 -5.01
CA ILE A 72 -15.68 6.88 -5.04
C ILE A 72 -14.43 6.41 -4.28
N LYS A 73 -14.61 5.83 -3.10
CA LYS A 73 -13.51 5.27 -2.30
C LYS A 73 -12.70 4.25 -3.09
N GLU A 74 -13.37 3.32 -3.76
CA GLU A 74 -12.69 2.31 -4.59
C GLU A 74 -11.90 2.94 -5.74
N LYS A 75 -12.54 3.86 -6.48
CA LYS A 75 -11.90 4.52 -7.63
C LYS A 75 -10.67 5.32 -7.24
N GLU A 76 -10.74 6.09 -6.16
CA GLU A 76 -9.62 6.92 -5.72
C GLU A 76 -8.53 6.08 -5.04
N PHE A 77 -8.88 5.08 -4.24
CA PHE A 77 -7.92 4.13 -3.68
C PHE A 77 -7.12 3.40 -4.78
N TYR A 78 -7.81 2.93 -5.83
CA TYR A 78 -7.16 2.32 -6.99
C TYR A 78 -6.15 3.25 -7.66
N LYS A 79 -6.50 4.53 -7.85
CA LYS A 79 -5.60 5.51 -8.46
C LYS A 79 -4.36 5.73 -7.60
N GLU A 80 -4.53 5.92 -6.29
CA GLU A 80 -3.42 6.13 -5.36
C GLU A 80 -2.49 4.92 -5.31
N LEU A 81 -3.03 3.70 -5.19
CA LEU A 81 -2.20 2.49 -5.16
C LEU A 81 -1.51 2.21 -6.49
N ASN A 82 -2.14 2.51 -7.62
CA ASN A 82 -1.51 2.40 -8.93
C ASN A 82 -0.38 3.43 -9.11
N TYR A 83 -0.56 4.66 -8.61
CA TYR A 83 0.49 5.67 -8.59
C TYR A 83 1.64 5.23 -7.68
N ALA A 84 1.33 4.84 -6.45
CA ALA A 84 2.31 4.35 -5.47
C ALA A 84 3.11 3.16 -6.00
N TYR A 85 2.45 2.17 -6.62
CA TYR A 85 3.10 1.01 -7.22
C TYR A 85 4.18 1.41 -8.22
N LYS A 86 3.85 2.32 -9.15
CA LYS A 86 4.80 2.78 -10.19
C LYS A 86 5.98 3.54 -9.60
N GLU A 87 5.77 4.30 -8.54
CA GLU A 87 6.84 5.04 -7.87
C GLU A 87 7.73 4.11 -7.06
N LEU A 88 7.14 3.18 -6.30
CA LEU A 88 7.86 2.20 -5.49
C LEU A 88 8.62 1.18 -6.34
N GLU A 89 8.09 0.79 -7.51
CA GLU A 89 8.77 -0.14 -8.42
C GLU A 89 10.08 0.43 -8.98
N LYS A 90 10.18 1.76 -9.14
CA LYS A 90 11.42 2.45 -9.53
C LYS A 90 12.48 2.45 -8.41
N LEU A 91 12.05 2.24 -7.18
CA LEU A 91 12.88 2.27 -5.96
C LEU A 91 13.20 0.86 -5.44
N LYS A 92 12.90 -0.18 -6.24
CA LYS A 92 13.04 -1.59 -5.87
C LYS A 92 14.48 -2.03 -5.64
#